data_AF-A0A7L1TPV3-F1
#
_entry.id   AF-A0A7L1TPV3-F1
#
_cell.length_a   1.000
_cell.length_b   1.000
_cell.length_c   1.000
_cell.angle_alpha   90.00
_cell.angle_beta   90.00
_cell.angle_gamma   90.00
#
_symmetry.space_group_name_H-M   'P 1'
#
loop_
_entity.id
_entity.type
_entity.pdbx_description
1 polymer ?
#
loop_
_entity_poly.entity_id
_entity_poly.type
_entity_poly.pdbx_seq_one_letter_code
_entity_poly.pdbx_strand_id
1 'polypeptide(L)' 'MDREVRKIKQGLSLKFSELVYNGFWHSPECEFLRECIGRSQEPVQGTVRLSVFKGQVYILGRESPRSLYNEELV' A
#
# COMPACT_ATOMS: atom_id res chain seq x y z
N MET A 1 -7.29 1.02 5.43
CA MET A 1 -6.59 2.32 5.30
C MET A 1 -7.61 3.37 4.94
N ASP A 2 -7.57 4.51 5.62
CA ASP A 2 -8.42 5.66 5.32
C ASP A 2 -8.28 6.14 3.86
N ARG A 3 -9.37 6.70 3.31
CA ARG A 3 -9.45 7.09 1.90
C ARG A 3 -8.46 8.21 1.54
N GLU A 4 -8.35 9.24 2.36
CA GLU A 4 -7.48 10.39 2.04
C GLU A 4 -6.00 10.03 2.25
N VAL A 5 -5.69 9.25 3.29
CA VAL A 5 -4.34 8.67 3.47
C VAL A 5 -3.93 7.83 2.26
N ARG A 6 -4.84 7.03 1.70
CA ARG A 6 -4.57 6.23 0.50
C ARG A 6 -4.23 7.09 -0.71
N LYS A 7 -4.94 8.20 -0.95
CA LYS A 7 -4.66 9.12 -2.06
C LYS A 7 -3.27 9.74 -1.92
N ILE A 8 -2.92 10.22 -0.73
CA ILE A 8 -1.59 10.79 -0.45
C ILE A 8 -0.51 9.73 -0.70
N LYS A 9 -0.68 8.52 -0.15
CA LYS A 9 0.27 7.41 -0.34
C LYS A 9 0.52 7.12 -1.83
N GLN A 10 -0.51 7.14 -2.67
CA GLN A 10 -0.34 6.88 -4.11
C GLN A 10 0.62 7.87 -4.78
N GLY A 11 0.52 9.16 -4.46
CA GLY A 11 1.46 10.17 -4.97
C GLY A 11 2.89 9.94 -4.45
N LEU A 12 3.04 9.64 -3.15
CA LEU A 12 4.35 9.34 -2.55
C LEU A 12 5.00 8.09 -3.17
N SER A 13 4.21 7.05 -3.44
CA SER A 13 4.68 5.82 -4.10
C SER A 13 5.26 6.07 -5.49
N LEU A 14 4.63 6.94 -6.29
CA LEU A 14 5.15 7.29 -7.61
C LEU A 14 6.51 8.00 -7.50
N LYS A 15 6.61 9.02 -6.62
CA LYS A 15 7.86 9.75 -6.42
C LYS A 15 8.97 8.87 -5.87
N PHE A 16 8.64 7.98 -4.94
CA PHE A 16 9.58 7.00 -4.41
C PHE A 16 10.12 6.10 -5.53
N SER A 17 9.26 5.65 -6.46
CA SER A 17 9.66 4.83 -7.60
C SER A 17 10.63 5.57 -8.53
N GLU A 18 10.39 6.85 -8.81
CA GLU A 18 11.31 7.70 -9.59
C GLU A 18 12.68 7.83 -8.95
N LEU A 19 12.74 8.09 -7.63
CA LEU A 19 14.00 8.22 -6.90
C LEU A 19 14.81 6.93 -6.92
N VAL A 20 14.14 5.80 -6.70
CA VAL A 20 14.77 4.48 -6.74
C VAL A 20 15.31 4.19 -8.14
N TYR A 21 14.52 4.46 -9.19
CA TYR A 21 14.94 4.26 -10.57
C TYR A 21 16.18 5.09 -10.93
N ASN A 22 16.25 6.32 -10.44
CA ASN A 22 17.38 7.23 -10.66
C ASN A 22 18.59 6.95 -9.75
N GLY A 23 18.53 5.94 -8.87
CA GLY A 23 19.64 5.55 -7.99
C GLY A 23 19.75 6.36 -6.70
N PHE A 24 18.76 7.20 -6.37
CA PHE A 24 18.75 8.02 -5.14
C PHE A 24 18.32 7.21 -3.91
N TRP A 25 18.78 5.97 -3.75
CA TRP A 25 18.35 5.10 -2.64
C TRP A 25 18.74 5.65 -1.26
N HIS A 26 19.92 6.26 -1.15
CA HIS A 26 20.46 6.81 0.10
C HIS A 26 20.29 8.32 0.23
N SER A 27 19.47 8.94 -0.62
CA SER A 27 19.22 10.38 -0.55
C SER A 27 18.23 10.71 0.57
N PRO A 28 18.30 11.93 1.16
CA PRO A 28 17.40 12.34 2.23
C PRO A 28 15.94 12.33 1.78
N GLU A 29 15.64 12.67 0.53
CA GLU A 29 14.29 12.61 -0.01
C GLU A 29 13.75 11.18 -0.12
N CYS A 30 14.59 10.20 -0.43
CA CYS A 30 14.18 8.79 -0.50
C CYS A 30 13.95 8.21 0.90
N GLU A 31 14.80 8.56 1.86
CA GLU A 31 14.60 8.19 3.27
C GLU A 31 13.30 8.78 3.82
N PHE A 32 13.04 10.06 3.60
CA PHE A 32 11.79 10.72 4.01
C PHE A 32 10.55 10.01 3.45
N LEU A 33 10.53 9.72 2.14
CA LEU A 33 9.40 9.01 1.53
C LEU A 33 9.24 7.59 2.07
N ARG A 34 10.34 6.88 2.31
CA ARG A 34 10.32 5.53 2.87
C ARG A 34 9.69 5.51 4.26
N GLU A 35 10.04 6.46 5.12
CA GLU A 35 9.46 6.61 6.45
C GLU A 35 7.96 6.94 6.39
N CYS A 36 7.54 7.86 5.51
CA CYS A 36 6.12 8.16 5.31
C CYS A 36 5.33 6.92 4.84
N ILE A 37 5.88 6.17 3.88
CA ILE A 37 5.28 4.93 3.39
C ILE A 37 5.23 3.90 4.53
N GLY A 38 6.31 3.75 5.30
CA GLY A 38 6.40 2.85 6.45
C GLY A 38 5.29 3.10 7.47
N ARG A 39 5.11 4.35 7.90
CA ARG A 39 4.01 4.75 8.82
C ARG A 39 2.64 4.42 8.26
N SER A 40 2.42 4.62 6.97
CA SER A 40 1.15 4.25 6.34
C SER A 40 0.85 2.74 6.37
N GLN A 41 1.85 1.88 6.61
CA GLN A 41 1.67 0.43 6.68
C GLN A 41 1.30 -0.08 8.07
N GLU A 42 1.43 0.71 9.14
CA GLU A 42 1.06 0.32 10.51
C GLU A 42 -0.36 -0.27 10.66
N PRO A 43 -1.42 0.26 10.01
CA PRO A 43 -2.76 -0.32 10.09
C PRO A 43 -2.98 -1.47 9.09
N VAL A 44 -2.03 -1.77 8.21
CA VAL A 44 -2.18 -2.75 7.12
C VAL A 44 -1.86 -4.14 7.66
N GLN A 45 -2.86 -4.78 8.24
CA GLN A 45 -2.79 -6.12 8.79
C GLN A 45 -3.99 -6.95 8.33
N GLY A 46 -3.77 -8.14 7.79
CA GLY A 46 -4.83 -9.02 7.33
C GLY A 46 -4.35 -10.04 6.30
N THR A 47 -5.28 -10.83 5.78
CA THR A 47 -5.04 -11.91 4.82
C THR A 47 -5.80 -11.63 3.53
N VAL A 48 -5.15 -11.87 2.39
CA VAL A 48 -5.78 -11.80 1.07
C VAL A 48 -5.75 -13.19 0.45
N ARG A 49 -6.92 -13.73 0.12
CA ARG A 49 -7.03 -15.01 -0.57
C ARG A 49 -6.93 -14.77 -2.08
N LEU A 50 -5.95 -15.41 -2.71
CA LEU A 50 -5.64 -15.25 -4.12
C LEU A 50 -5.84 -16.58 -4.87
N SER A 51 -6.20 -16.50 -6.15
CA SER A 51 -6.11 -17.61 -7.11
C SER A 51 -5.08 -17.25 -8.17
N VAL A 52 -4.16 -18.17 -8.45
CA VAL A 52 -3.15 -18.00 -9.50
C VAL A 52 -3.45 -19.00 -10.60
N PHE A 53 -3.74 -18.49 -11.80
CA PHE A 53 -4.14 -19.33 -12.93
C PHE A 53 -3.63 -18.77 -14.25
N LYS A 54 -2.91 -19.59 -15.03
CA LYS A 54 -2.39 -19.26 -16.37
C LYS A 54 -1.68 -17.88 -16.42
N GLY A 55 -0.82 -17.60 -15.44
CA GLY A 55 -0.06 -16.34 -15.36
C GLY A 55 -0.86 -15.13 -14.84
N GLN A 56 -2.12 -15.31 -14.47
CA GLN A 56 -2.96 -14.29 -13.86
C GLN A 56 -3.09 -14.50 -12.34
N VAL A 57 -3.30 -13.41 -11.61
CA VAL A 57 -3.56 -13.40 -10.16
C VAL A 57 -4.92 -12.76 -9.91
N TYR A 58 -5.84 -13.51 -9.31
CA TYR A 58 -7.20 -13.07 -8.99
C TYR A 58 -7.37 -12.95 -7.48
N ILE A 59 -8.06 -11.89 -7.04
CA ILE A 59 -8.40 -11.68 -5.63
C ILE A 59 -9.74 -12.36 -5.36
N LEU A 60 -9.73 -13.43 -4.55
CA LEU A 60 -10.93 -14.18 -4.16
C LEU A 60 -11.60 -13.63 -2.90
N GLY A 61 -10.85 -12.95 -2.03
CA GLY A 61 -11.37 -12.45 -0.77
C GLY A 61 -10.30 -11.72 0.06
N ARG A 62 -10.75 -10.97 1.05
CA ARG A 62 -9.92 -10.19 1.97
C ARG A 62 -10.50 -10.32 3.36
N GLU A 63 -9.65 -10.51 4.35
CA GLU A 63 -10.01 -10.55 5.76
C GLU A 63 -9.00 -9.72 6.56
N SER A 64 -9.46 -8.96 7.54
CA SER A 64 -8.56 -8.12 8.34
C SER A 64 -9.15 -7.90 9.73
N PRO A 65 -8.35 -8.06 10.81
CA PRO A 65 -8.77 -7.68 12.16
C PRO A 65 -8.92 -6.16 12.33
N ARG A 66 -8.36 -5.35 11.40
CA ARG A 66 -8.43 -3.88 11.38
C ARG A 66 -9.19 -3.39 10.14
N SER A 67 -10.21 -4.13 9.74
CA SER A 67 -11.04 -3.76 8.59
C SER A 67 -11.76 -2.44 8.84
N LEU A 68 -11.74 -1.54 7.85
CA LEU A 68 -12.58 -0.33 7.84
C LEU A 68 -13.88 -0.54 7.06
N TYR A 69 -14.07 -1.74 6.49
CA TYR A 69 -15.30 -2.10 5.79
C TYR A 69 -16.40 -2.38 6.81
N ASN A 70 -17.58 -1.80 6.60
CA ASN A 70 -18.77 -2.03 7.39
C ASN A 70 -19.91 -2.43 6.44
N GLU A 71 -20.46 -3.63 6.61
CA GLU A 71 -21.50 -4.19 5.74
C GLU A 71 -22.83 -3.42 5.82
N GLU A 72 -23.15 -2.83 6.98
CA GLU A 72 -24.40 -2.09 7.18
C GLU A 72 -24.42 -0.70 6.51
N LEU A 73 -23.23 -0.17 6.22
CA LEU A 73 -23.05 1.15 5.59
C LEU A 73 -22.91 1.06 4.06
N VAL A 74 -23.09 -0.13 3.48
CA VAL A 74 -22.84 -0.46 2.07
C VAL A 74 -24.14 -0.75 1.34
#